data_AF-A0A3B9V3H2-F1
#
_entry.id   AF-A0A3B9V3H2-F1
#
_cell.length_a   1.000
_cell.length_b   1.000
_cell.length_c   1.000
_cell.angle_alpha   90.00
_cell.angle_beta   90.00
_cell.angle_gamma   90.00
#
_symmetry.space_group_name_H-M   'P 1'
#
loop_
_entity.id
_entity.type
_entity.pdbx_description
1 polymer ?
#
loop_
_entity_poly.entity_id
_entity_poly.type
_entity_poly.pdbx_seq_one_letter_code
_entity_poly.pdbx_strand_id
1 'polypeptide(L)' 'GVVITTDNKVNETATAELRRQLSSSRGKIELFDFGGSVEELKAKCLSDTHLEPPTTPIFQKWMTLSANDNKS' A
#
# COMPACT_ATOMS: atom_id res chain seq x y z
N GLY A 1 8.13 4.52 19.59
CA GLY A 1 7.56 4.31 20.94
C GLY A 1 7.71 5.56 21.77
N VAL A 2 7.12 5.57 22.97
CA VAL A 2 7.27 6.59 24.01
C VAL A 2 7.56 5.86 25.32
N VAL A 3 8.49 6.37 26.12
CA VAL A 3 8.90 5.78 27.40
C VAL A 3 8.39 6.66 28.54
N ILE A 4 7.68 6.06 29.49
CA ILE A 4 7.12 6.74 30.67
C ILE A 4 7.89 6.31 31.92
N THR A 5 8.20 7.27 32.78
CA THR A 5 8.85 7.06 34.07
C THR A 5 7.85 6.58 35.13
N THR A 6 8.33 6.07 36.26
CA THR A 6 7.48 5.59 37.36
C THR A 6 6.62 6.68 38.00
N ASP A 7 6.99 7.96 37.84
CA ASP A 7 6.20 9.12 38.25
C ASP A 7 5.24 9.63 37.14
N ASN A 8 4.95 8.80 36.13
CA ASN A 8 4.04 9.08 35.02
C ASN A 8 4.44 10.26 34.13
N LYS A 9 5.73 10.59 34.06
CA LYS A 9 6.25 11.61 33.15
C LYS A 9 6.86 10.98 31.91
N VAL A 10 6.95 11.76 30.83
CA VAL A 10 7.66 11.34 29.63
C VAL A 10 9.15 11.37 29.88
N ASN A 11 9.84 10.26 29.57
CA ASN A 11 11.29 10.23 29.49
C ASN A 11 11.72 10.58 28.07
N GLU A 12 12.10 11.84 27.84
CA GLU A 12 12.47 12.33 26.51
C GLU A 12 13.70 11.61 25.93
N THR A 13 14.74 11.41 26.74
CA THR A 13 15.98 10.76 26.30
C THR A 13 15.74 9.30 25.91
N ALA A 14 15.05 8.54 26.76
CA ALA A 14 14.72 7.14 26.48
C ALA A 14 13.72 7.01 25.32
N THR A 15 12.82 7.99 25.15
CA THR A 15 11.91 8.04 24.00
C THR A 15 12.67 8.27 22.69
N ALA A 16 13.63 9.20 22.67
CA ALA A 16 14.46 9.45 21.50
C ALA A 16 15.30 8.21 21.14
N GLU A 17 15.90 7.57 22.14
CA GLU A 17 16.64 6.31 21.99
C GLU A 17 15.76 5.21 21.40
N LEU A 18 14.59 4.96 21.99
CA LEU A 18 13.65 3.93 21.53
C LEU A 18 13.17 4.21 20.10
N ARG A 19 12.92 5.48 19.74
CA ARG A 19 12.55 5.86 18.37
C ARG A 19 13.69 5.57 17.40
N ARG A 20 14.94 5.89 17.76
CA ARG A 20 16.10 5.56 16.92
C ARG A 20 16.21 4.05 16.71
N GLN A 21 16.13 3.27 17.77
CA GLN A 21 16.19 1.80 17.70
C GLN A 21 15.06 1.23 16.82
N LEU A 22 13.82 1.64 17.02
CA LEU A 22 12.69 1.17 16.21
C LEU A 22 12.85 1.55 14.73
N SER A 23 13.36 2.74 14.44
CA SER A 23 13.62 3.17 13.07
C SER A 23 14.71 2.33 12.39
N SER A 24 15.80 2.02 13.10
CA SER A 24 16.87 1.17 12.57
C SER A 24 16.44 -0.28 12.41
N SER A 25 15.64 -0.80 13.35
CA SER A 25 15.20 -2.20 13.34
C SER A 25 14.08 -2.49 12.34
N ARG A 26 13.39 -1.45 11.82
CA ARG A 26 12.31 -1.61 10.84
C ARG A 26 12.78 -2.27 9.53
N GLY A 27 14.07 -2.18 9.19
CA GLY A 27 14.62 -2.77 7.96
C GLY A 27 14.11 -2.08 6.69
N LYS A 28 14.26 -2.75 5.54
CA LYS A 28 13.81 -2.22 4.25
C LYS A 28 12.28 -2.21 4.20
N ILE A 29 11.70 -1.07 3.88
CA ILE A 29 10.26 -0.95 3.63
C ILE A 29 9.99 -1.56 2.27
N GLU A 30 9.27 -2.69 2.25
CA GLU A 30 8.77 -3.27 1.02
C GLU A 30 7.63 -2.41 0.46
N LEU A 31 7.47 -2.46 -0.86
CA LEU A 31 6.31 -1.85 -1.49
C LEU A 31 5.07 -2.56 -0.96
N PHE A 32 4.08 -1.78 -0.55
CA PHE A 32 2.78 -2.33 -0.14
C PHE A 32 2.14 -3.00 -1.36
N ASP A 33 2.22 -4.33 -1.42
CA ASP A 33 1.68 -5.17 -2.49
C ASP A 33 0.75 -6.23 -1.90
N PHE A 34 -0.35 -5.76 -1.30
CA PHE A 34 -1.39 -6.61 -0.73
C PHE A 34 -2.50 -6.90 -1.74
N GLY A 35 -2.28 -6.52 -3.01
CA GLY A 35 -3.16 -6.85 -4.12
C GLY A 35 -2.86 -8.24 -4.65
N GLY A 36 -3.90 -8.95 -5.07
CA GLY A 36 -3.74 -10.04 -6.02
C GLY A 36 -3.71 -9.51 -7.45
N SER A 37 -3.71 -10.41 -8.42
CA SER A 37 -4.01 -10.05 -9.80
C SER A 37 -5.41 -9.45 -9.94
N VAL A 38 -5.63 -8.67 -11.00
CA VAL A 38 -6.95 -8.08 -11.30
C VAL A 38 -8.00 -9.19 -11.45
N GLU A 39 -7.61 -10.33 -12.01
CA GLU A 39 -8.44 -11.52 -12.23
C GLU A 39 -8.85 -12.15 -10.90
N GLU A 40 -7.91 -12.35 -9.98
CA GLU A 40 -8.17 -12.89 -8.64
C GLU A 40 -9.08 -11.96 -7.82
N LEU A 41 -8.83 -10.65 -7.89
CA LEU A 41 -9.65 -9.66 -7.20
C LEU A 41 -11.09 -9.65 -7.73
N LYS A 42 -11.26 -9.74 -9.06
CA LYS A 42 -12.58 -9.84 -9.68
C LYS A 42 -13.31 -11.12 -9.29
N ALA A 43 -12.62 -12.26 -9.25
CA ALA A 43 -13.23 -13.53 -8.87
C ALA A 43 -13.77 -13.55 -7.43
N LYS A 44 -13.10 -12.82 -6.51
CA LYS A 44 -13.51 -12.73 -5.10
C LYS A 44 -14.54 -11.64 -4.81
N CYS A 45 -14.70 -10.67 -5.70
CA CYS A 45 -15.54 -9.49 -5.51
C CYS A 45 -16.96 -9.83 -5.03
N LEU A 46 -17.65 -10.77 -5.70
CA LEU A 46 -19.02 -11.15 -5.34
C LEU A 46 -19.09 -11.80 -3.94
N SER A 47 -18.12 -12.64 -3.61
CA SER A 47 -18.04 -13.31 -2.30
C SER A 47 -17.77 -12.32 -1.16
N ASP A 48 -16.85 -11.37 -1.39
CA ASP A 48 -16.35 -10.48 -0.33
C ASP A 48 -17.25 -9.25 -0.13
N THR A 49 -17.90 -8.77 -1.20
CA THR A 49 -18.62 -7.48 -1.19
C THR A 49 -20.10 -7.60 -1.54
N HIS A 50 -20.55 -8.75 -2.05
CA HIS A 50 -21.88 -8.95 -2.63
C HIS A 50 -22.18 -8.06 -3.85
N LEU A 51 -21.16 -7.45 -4.44
CA LEU A 51 -21.26 -6.68 -5.67
C LEU A 51 -20.68 -7.47 -6.83
N GLU A 52 -21.33 -7.38 -7.98
CA GLU A 52 -20.79 -7.93 -9.22
C GLU A 52 -19.42 -7.31 -9.55
N PRO A 53 -18.46 -8.10 -10.08
CA PRO A 53 -17.15 -7.60 -10.41
C PRO A 53 -17.20 -6.45 -11.44
N PRO A 54 -16.32 -5.44 -11.34
CA PRO A 54 -16.29 -4.34 -12.30
C PRO A 54 -15.86 -4.81 -13.70
N THR A 55 -16.52 -4.29 -14.72
CA THR A 55 -16.18 -4.54 -16.13
C THR A 55 -14.86 -3.87 -16.50
N THR A 56 -14.01 -4.57 -17.27
CA THR A 56 -12.78 -3.98 -17.81
C THR A 56 -13.11 -2.81 -18.74
N PRO A 57 -12.45 -1.64 -18.60
CA PRO A 57 -12.70 -0.50 -19.47
C PRO A 57 -12.30 -0.82 -20.92
N ILE A 58 -13.10 -0.33 -21.86
CA ILE A 58 -12.78 -0.35 -23.29
C ILE A 58 -12.11 0.97 -23.69
N PHE A 59 -10.90 0.88 -24.23
CA PHE A 59 -10.20 2.06 -24.73
C PHE A 59 -10.86 2.56 -26.02
N GLN A 60 -11.01 3.88 -26.13
CA GLN A 60 -11.54 4.51 -27.32
C GLN A 60 -10.52 4.41 -28.47
N LYS A 61 -11.01 4.25 -29.71
CA LYS A 61 -10.18 4.02 -30.91
C LYS A 61 -9.06 5.03 -31.10
N TRP A 62 -9.27 6.28 -30.70
CA TRP A 62 -8.28 7.35 -30.82
C TRP A 62 -7.12 7.23 -29.81
N MET A 63 -7.33 6.65 -28.63
CA MET A 63 -6.25 6.40 -27.66
C MET A 63 -5.29 5.31 -28.13
N THR A 64 -5.81 4.30 -28.83
CA THR A 64 -4.99 3.19 -29.34
C THR A 64 -4.14 3.55 -30.55
N LEU A 65 -4.53 4.58 -31.32
CA LEU A 65 -3.74 5.07 -32.46
C LEU A 65 -2.47 5.78 -31.97
N SER A 66 -2.58 6.68 -30.99
CA SER A 66 -1.44 7.43 -30.43
C SER A 66 -0.39 6.55 -29.73
N ALA A 67 -0.77 5.35 -29.25
CA ALA A 67 0.18 4.41 -28.63
C ALA A 67 1.03 3.65 -29.67
N ASN A 68 0.51 3.45 -30.89
CA ASN A 68 1.23 2.79 -31.98
C ASN A 68 2.15 3.75 -32.74
N ASP A 69 1.78 5.03 -32.82
CA ASP A 69 2.57 6.06 -33.53
C ASP A 69 3.88 6.41 -32.80
N ASN A 70 3.97 6.17 -31.49
CA ASN A 70 5.16 6.40 -30.66
C ASN A 70 6.16 5.22 -30.61
N LYS A 71 5.96 4.20 -31.46
CA LYS A 71 6.82 3.00 -31.53
C LYS A 71 7.63 2.90 -32.83
N SER A 72 7.78 4.01 -33.55
CA SER A 72 8.64 4.14 -34.75
C SER A 72 9.82 5.07 -34.49
#